data_AF-A0A519TTU4-F1
#
_entry.id   AF-A0A519TTU4-F1
#
_cell.length_a   1.000
_cell.length_b   1.000
_cell.length_c   1.000
_cell.angle_alpha   90.00
_cell.angle_beta   90.00
_cell.angle_gamma   90.00
#
_symmetry.space_group_name_H-M   'P 1'
#
loop_
_entity.id
_entity.type
_entity.pdbx_description
1 polymer ?
#
loop_
_entity_poly.entity_id
_entity_poly.type
_entity_poly.pdbx_seq_one_letter_code
_entity_poly.pdbx_strand_id
1 'polypeptide(L)'
;MSSVTSLMLSFSSTEKEQDIVTALNQYPNKNKGFSLVSINDEKLPRGWYGGTKMMETCLYLGAYNHFDVDDFINYLSEIEWAAPEEVQLFTKGQWADKFTVYNLLSN
;
A
#
# COMPACT_ATOMS: atom_id res chain seq x y z
N MET A 1 10.48 -5.05 22.06
CA MET A 1 11.23 -5.37 20.82
C MET A 1 10.39 -4.87 19.65
N SER A 2 10.98 -4.09 18.74
CA SER A 2 10.23 -3.56 17.58
C SER A 2 9.89 -4.72 16.63
N SER A 3 8.65 -4.79 16.15
CA SER A 3 8.23 -5.72 15.09
C SER A 3 7.86 -4.91 13.87
N VAL A 4 8.70 -4.96 12.83
CA VAL A 4 8.49 -4.21 11.58
C VAL A 4 7.58 -5.01 10.65
N THR A 5 6.61 -4.33 10.04
CA THR A 5 5.79 -4.85 8.94
C THR A 5 6.03 -3.98 7.72
N SER A 6 6.49 -4.59 6.63
CA SER A 6 6.56 -3.95 5.31
C SER A 6 5.23 -4.12 4.59
N LEU A 7 4.75 -3.05 3.94
CA LEU A 7 3.55 -3.02 3.14
C LEU A 7 3.88 -2.59 1.71
N MET A 8 3.19 -3.20 0.76
CA MET A 8 3.13 -2.76 -0.62
C MET A 8 1.68 -2.88 -1.09
N LEU A 9 1.10 -1.77 -1.53
CA LEU A 9 -0.27 -1.70 -2.04
C LEU A 9 -0.21 -1.39 -3.53
N SER A 10 -0.94 -2.17 -4.33
CA SER A 10 -1.21 -1.87 -5.73
C SER A 10 -2.71 -1.82 -5.99
N PHE A 11 -3.11 -0.97 -6.93
CA PHE A 11 -4.48 -0.83 -7.39
C PHE A 11 -4.50 -0.36 -8.85
N SER A 12 -5.67 -0.37 -9.47
CA SER A 12 -5.83 -0.04 -10.88
C SER A 12 -5.37 1.37 -11.24
N SER A 13 -4.79 1.54 -12.42
CA SER A 13 -4.50 2.88 -12.97
C SER A 13 -5.76 3.62 -13.44
N THR A 14 -6.92 2.96 -13.48
CA THR A 14 -8.21 3.61 -13.74
C THR A 14 -8.75 4.35 -12.53
N GLU A 15 -8.20 4.10 -11.34
CA GLU A 15 -8.56 4.83 -10.12
C GLU A 15 -8.19 6.31 -10.23
N LYS A 16 -8.95 7.16 -9.55
CA LYS A 16 -8.53 8.55 -9.30
C LYS A 16 -7.49 8.54 -8.19
N GLU A 17 -6.23 8.36 -8.58
CA GLU A 17 -5.10 8.18 -7.65
C GLU A 17 -5.08 9.20 -6.50
N GLN A 18 -5.36 10.48 -6.77
CA GLN A 18 -5.38 11.52 -5.74
C GLN A 18 -6.49 11.31 -4.68
N ASP A 19 -7.66 10.81 -5.08
CA ASP A 19 -8.78 10.54 -4.17
C ASP A 19 -8.42 9.35 -3.27
N ILE A 20 -7.86 8.28 -3.87
CA ILE A 20 -7.37 7.11 -3.13
C ILE A 20 -6.26 7.48 -2.16
N VAL A 21 -5.27 8.27 -2.57
CA VAL A 21 -4.19 8.72 -1.68
C VAL A 21 -4.75 9.56 -0.53
N THR A 22 -5.74 10.41 -0.80
CA THR A 22 -6.40 11.19 0.24
C THR A 22 -7.11 10.28 1.25
N ALA A 23 -7.83 9.26 0.77
CA ALA A 23 -8.44 8.25 1.61
C ALA A 23 -7.39 7.47 2.42
N LEU A 24 -6.36 6.91 1.79
CA LEU A 24 -5.29 6.17 2.47
C LEU A 24 -4.64 6.98 3.61
N ASN A 25 -4.43 8.28 3.42
CA ASN A 25 -3.85 9.16 4.44
C ASN A 25 -4.80 9.46 5.62
N GLN A 26 -6.08 9.12 5.51
CA GLN A 26 -7.05 9.22 6.60
C GLN A 26 -7.08 7.98 7.49
N TYR A 27 -6.37 6.90 7.15
CA TYR A 27 -6.31 5.68 7.95
C TYR A 27 -5.86 5.97 9.40
N PRO A 28 -6.72 5.72 10.41
CA PRO A 28 -6.42 6.04 11.80
C PRO A 28 -5.55 4.94 12.44
N ASN A 29 -4.26 4.91 12.10
CA ASN A 29 -3.26 3.94 12.60
C ASN A 29 -2.95 4.10 14.10
N LYS A 30 -3.94 3.99 14.98
CA LYS A 30 -3.83 4.02 16.46
C LYS A 30 -2.97 5.18 16.98
N ASN A 31 -3.15 6.38 16.42
CA ASN A 31 -2.39 7.61 16.71
C ASN A 31 -0.89 7.57 16.34
N LYS A 32 -0.46 6.60 15.54
CA LYS A 32 0.87 6.59 14.91
C LYS A 32 0.75 7.22 13.52
N GLY A 33 1.81 7.88 13.06
CA GLY A 33 1.87 8.38 11.70
C GLY A 33 1.70 7.24 10.69
N PHE A 34 0.85 7.45 9.69
CA PHE A 34 0.66 6.55 8.57
C PHE A 34 0.80 7.35 7.27
N SER A 35 1.53 6.78 6.32
CA SER A 35 1.68 7.33 4.98
C SER A 35 2.32 6.26 4.12
N LEU A 36 1.65 5.89 3.04
CA LEU A 36 2.25 5.11 1.96
C LEU A 36 2.78 6.06 0.90
N VAL A 37 3.98 5.78 0.41
CA VAL A 37 4.66 6.61 -0.59
C VAL A 37 4.57 5.93 -1.95
N SER A 38 4.11 6.67 -2.97
CA SER A 38 4.11 6.19 -4.35
C SER A 38 5.55 5.97 -4.82
N ILE A 39 5.81 4.92 -5.59
CA ILE A 39 7.12 4.72 -6.23
C ILE A 39 7.50 5.85 -7.20
N ASN A 40 6.50 6.63 -7.64
CA ASN A 40 6.65 7.77 -8.54
C ASN A 40 6.54 9.13 -7.80
N ASP A 41 6.61 9.14 -6.46
CA ASP A 41 6.61 10.39 -5.67
C ASP A 41 7.74 11.34 -6.13
N GLU A 42 7.42 12.62 -6.31
CA GLU A 42 8.35 13.64 -6.83
C GLU A 42 9.57 13.87 -5.93
N LYS A 43 9.51 13.50 -4.65
CA LYS A 43 10.62 13.59 -3.69
C LYS A 43 11.64 12.46 -3.88
N LEU A 44 11.30 11.42 -4.63
CA LEU A 44 12.20 10.30 -4.91
C LEU A 44 13.00 10.56 -6.20
N PRO A 45 14.22 10.01 -6.34
CA PRO A 45 14.93 10.07 -7.61
C PRO A 45 14.12 9.41 -8.73
N ARG A 46 14.06 10.03 -9.91
CA ARG A 46 13.36 9.44 -11.06
C ARG A 46 14.00 8.11 -11.45
N GLY A 47 13.19 7.06 -11.58
CA GLY A 47 13.67 5.72 -11.95
C GLY A 47 14.65 5.13 -10.93
N TRP A 48 14.42 5.37 -9.63
CA TRP A 48 15.25 4.83 -8.54
C TRP A 48 15.16 3.29 -8.43
N TYR A 49 14.19 2.68 -9.10
CA TYR A 49 14.03 1.25 -9.29
C TYR A 49 14.77 0.75 -10.54
N GLY A 50 15.11 -0.54 -10.57
CA GLY A 50 15.80 -1.14 -11.71
C GLY A 50 14.92 -1.25 -12.97
N GLY A 51 15.56 -1.30 -14.14
CA GLY A 51 14.91 -1.47 -15.44
C GLY A 51 15.37 -0.44 -16.48
N THR A 52 14.73 -0.45 -17.65
CA THR A 52 14.99 0.51 -18.74
C THR A 52 13.80 1.41 -19.04
N LYS A 53 12.70 1.28 -18.28
CA LYS A 53 11.42 1.97 -18.45
C LYS A 53 10.85 2.38 -17.10
N MET A 54 9.95 3.37 -17.12
CA MET A 54 9.18 3.76 -15.95
C MET A 54 8.13 2.69 -15.64
N MET A 55 7.87 2.47 -14.35
CA MET A 55 6.79 1.59 -13.92
C MET A 55 5.44 2.30 -14.15
N GLU A 56 4.62 1.71 -15.02
CA GLU A 56 3.27 2.19 -15.37
C GLU A 56 2.21 1.51 -14.49
N THR A 57 2.41 1.55 -13.17
CA THR A 57 1.48 0.97 -12.19
C THR A 57 1.39 1.85 -10.94
N CYS A 58 0.20 1.90 -10.33
CA CYS A 58 0.01 2.51 -9.02
C CYS A 58 0.59 1.57 -7.95
N LEU A 59 1.75 1.93 -7.39
CA LEU A 59 2.44 1.12 -6.38
C LEU A 59 2.90 2.00 -5.23
N TYR A 60 2.52 1.58 -4.02
CA TYR A 60 2.63 2.35 -2.80
C TYR A 60 3.34 1.54 -1.73
N LEU A 61 4.36 2.12 -1.09
CA LEU A 61 5.24 1.40 -0.17
C LEU A 61 5.23 2.04 1.23
N GLY A 62 5.35 1.20 2.27
CA GLY A 62 5.50 1.65 3.64
C GLY A 62 6.11 0.58 4.56
N ALA A 63 6.65 1.01 5.69
CA ALA A 63 7.16 0.11 6.73
C ALA A 63 6.86 0.68 8.12
N TYR A 64 6.24 -0.12 8.98
CA TYR A 64 5.71 0.36 10.26
C TYR A 64 6.00 -0.60 11.41
N ASN A 65 6.13 -0.03 12.61
CA ASN A 65 6.31 -0.81 13.84
C ASN A 65 4.98 -1.15 14.50
N HIS A 66 4.77 -2.44 14.78
CA HIS A 66 3.55 -2.97 15.38
C HIS A 66 2.31 -2.56 14.56
N PHE A 67 2.38 -2.76 13.25
CA PHE A 67 1.29 -2.49 12.32
C PHE A 67 0.20 -3.54 12.45
N ASP A 68 -1.05 -3.11 12.49
CA ASP A 68 -2.21 -3.99 12.54
C ASP A 68 -2.71 -4.22 11.11
N VAL A 69 -2.30 -5.35 10.52
CA VAL A 69 -2.60 -5.67 9.12
C VAL A 69 -4.09 -5.90 8.91
N ASP A 70 -4.75 -6.58 9.85
CA ASP A 70 -6.17 -6.93 9.72
C ASP A 70 -7.05 -5.67 9.83
N ASP A 71 -6.70 -4.77 10.76
CA ASP A 71 -7.35 -3.46 10.86
C ASP A 71 -7.20 -2.62 9.58
N PHE A 72 -6.00 -2.63 8.97
CA PHE A 72 -5.79 -1.94 7.72
C PHE A 72 -6.53 -2.59 6.54
N ILE A 73 -6.61 -3.92 6.48
CA ILE A 73 -7.41 -4.64 5.48
C ILE A 73 -8.89 -4.24 5.58
N ASN A 74 -9.43 -4.19 6.81
CA ASN A 74 -10.80 -3.74 7.04
C ASN A 74 -10.98 -2.30 6.55
N TYR A 75 -10.05 -1.40 6.87
CA TYR A 75 -10.10 -0.02 6.39
C TYR A 75 -10.07 0.07 4.86
N LEU A 76 -9.21 -0.71 4.18
CA LEU A 76 -9.17 -0.72 2.72
C LEU A 76 -10.48 -1.22 2.10
N SER A 77 -11.24 -2.08 2.79
CA SER A 77 -12.56 -2.53 2.35
C SER A 77 -13.65 -1.45 2.46
N GLU A 78 -13.41 -0.39 3.23
CA GLU A 78 -14.31 0.76 3.37
C GLU A 78 -14.07 1.84 2.29
N ILE A 79 -12.94 1.77 1.58
CA ILE A 79 -12.63 2.68 0.47
C ILE A 79 -13.48 2.28 -0.74
N GLU A 80 -14.06 3.28 -1.41
CA GLU A 80 -14.75 3.09 -2.68
C GLU A 80 -13.73 2.96 -3.82
N TRP A 81 -13.56 1.74 -4.31
CA TRP A 81 -12.68 1.40 -5.44
C TRP A 81 -13.50 1.33 -6.74
N ALA A 82 -12.97 1.88 -7.83
CA ALA A 82 -13.55 1.70 -9.17
C ALA A 82 -13.31 0.29 -9.72
N ALA A 83 -12.15 -0.30 -9.44
CA ALA A 83 -11.74 -1.65 -9.84
C ALA A 83 -11.27 -2.45 -8.61
N PRO A 84 -12.20 -2.82 -7.70
CA PRO A 84 -11.89 -3.47 -6.43
C PRO A 84 -11.09 -4.78 -6.57
N GLU A 85 -11.30 -5.52 -7.65
CA GLU A 85 -10.61 -6.76 -7.98
C GLU A 85 -9.11 -6.59 -8.30
N GLU A 86 -8.69 -5.37 -8.66
CA GLU A 86 -7.29 -5.02 -8.95
C GLU A 86 -6.54 -4.54 -7.69
N VAL A 87 -7.21 -4.47 -6.54
CA VAL A 87 -6.59 -4.02 -5.28
C VAL A 87 -5.89 -5.19 -4.59
N GLN A 88 -4.57 -5.07 -4.49
CA GLN A 88 -3.72 -6.07 -3.83
C GLN A 88 -2.87 -5.43 -2.74
N LEU A 89 -2.92 -6.03 -1.56
CA LEU A 89 -2.03 -5.70 -0.44
C LEU A 89 -1.01 -6.83 -0.24
N PHE A 90 0.26 -6.48 -0.24
CA PHE A 90 1.36 -7.35 0.10
C PHE A 90 1.89 -6.94 1.47
N THR A 91 2.01 -7.89 2.39
CA THR A 91 2.58 -7.64 3.71
C THR A 91 3.70 -8.62 4.01
N LYS A 92 4.74 -8.15 4.72
CA LYS A 92 5.81 -9.01 5.22
C LYS A 92 6.21 -8.57 6.61
N GLY A 93 5.98 -9.45 7.58
CA GLY A 93 6.52 -9.28 8.94
C GLY A 93 8.04 -9.46 8.96
N GLN A 94 8.69 -8.88 9.96
CA GLN A 94 10.15 -8.89 10.12
C GLN A 94 10.79 -10.28 10.00
N TRP A 95 10.15 -11.31 10.56
CA TRP A 95 10.64 -12.69 10.58
C TRP A 95 9.92 -13.60 9.60
N ALA A 96 9.05 -13.05 8.74
CA ALA A 96 8.37 -13.83 7.71
C ALA A 96 9.31 -14.08 6.53
N ASP A 97 9.31 -15.32 6.03
CA ASP A 97 10.14 -15.72 4.90
C ASP A 97 9.67 -15.10 3.57
N LYS A 98 8.34 -14.96 3.42
CA LYS A 98 7.68 -14.48 2.20
C LYS A 98 6.64 -13.42 2.50
N PHE A 99 6.25 -12.69 1.46
CA PHE A 99 5.08 -11.83 1.53
C PHE A 99 3.81 -12.68 1.60
N THR A 100 2.85 -12.20 2.40
CA THR A 100 1.45 -12.59 2.29
C THR A 100 0.78 -11.62 1.33
N VAL A 101 -0.03 -12.15 0.42
CA VAL A 101 -0.76 -11.37 -0.59
C VAL A 101 -2.25 -11.48 -0.29
N TYR A 102 -2.91 -10.32 -0.18
CA TYR A 102 -4.34 -10.19 0.03
C TYR A 102 -4.95 -9.56 -1.22
N ASN A 103 -5.86 -10.29 -1.87
CA ASN A 103 -6.75 -9.72 -2.89
C ASN A 103 -8.01 -9.29 -2.15
N LEU A 104 -8.21 -7.98 -2.02
CA LEU A 104 -9.14 -7.46 -1.00
C LEU A 104 -10.60 -7.66 -1.38
N LEU A 105 -10.92 -7.66 -2.67
CA LEU A 105 -12.29 -7.65 -3.16
C LEU A 105 -12.40 -8.50 -4.42
N SER A 106 -12.22 -9.81 -4.26
CA SER A 106 -12.56 -10.80 -5.29
C SER A 106 -13.76 -11.59 -4.77
N ASN A 107 -14.97 -11.30 -5.29
CA ASN A 107 -16.11 -12.21 -5.14
C ASN A 107 -15.88 -13.51 -5.90
#